data_AF-A0AAV3IDK0-F1
#
_entry.id   AF-A0AAV3IDK0-F1
#
_cell.length_a   1.000
_cell.length_b   1.000
_cell.length_c   1.000
_cell.angle_alpha   90.00
_cell.angle_beta   90.00
_cell.angle_gamma   90.00
#
_symmetry.space_group_name_H-M   'P 1'
#
loop_
_entity.id
_entity.type
_entity.pdbx_description
1 polymer ?
#
loop_
_entity_poly.entity_id
_entity_poly.type
_entity_poly.pdbx_seq_one_letter_code
_entity_poly.pdbx_strand_id
1 'polypeptide(L)' 'MNQAATKELLSLGMGEYFTYPKGVEFMKKIILHSTSTNSDDIILDFFAGSGTTAHAVLESNKSDYQKLSEGGGVI' A
#
# COMPACT_ATOMS: atom_id res chain seq x y z
N MET A 1 7.34 -7.09 13.71
CA MET A 1 7.48 -8.41 13.03
C MET A 1 7.68 -8.16 11.54
N ASN A 2 8.81 -8.58 10.97
CA ASN A 2 9.21 -8.28 9.58
C ASN A 2 8.85 -9.40 8.58
N GLN A 3 8.28 -10.52 9.05
CA GLN A 3 8.04 -11.71 8.21
C GLN A 3 7.01 -11.48 7.11
N ALA A 4 5.98 -10.65 7.34
CA ALA A 4 4.97 -10.34 6.33
C ALA A 4 5.59 -9.61 5.13
N ALA A 5 6.36 -8.55 5.40
CA ALA A 5 7.06 -7.78 4.37
C ALA A 5 8.06 -8.63 3.55
N THR A 6 8.80 -9.53 4.22
CA THR A 6 9.67 -10.48 3.52
C THR A 6 8.89 -11.44 2.62
N LYS A 7 7.75 -11.98 3.09
CA LYS A 7 6.89 -12.86 2.28
C LYS A 7 6.30 -12.15 1.07
N GLU A 8 5.89 -10.89 1.23
CA GLU A 8 5.40 -10.06 0.13
C GLU A 8 6.44 -9.96 -0.99
N LEU A 9 7.69 -9.59 -0.66
CA LEU A 9 8.78 -9.55 -1.65
C LEU A 9 9.09 -10.92 -2.27
N LEU A 10 9.09 -11.99 -1.47
CA LEU A 10 9.32 -13.35 -1.99
C LEU A 10 8.25 -13.73 -3.03
N SER A 11 6.99 -13.38 -2.80
CA SER A 11 5.90 -13.65 -3.75
C SER A 11 6.04 -12.87 -5.07
N LEU A 12 6.73 -11.73 -5.05
CA LEU A 12 7.05 -10.92 -6.22
C LEU A 12 8.35 -11.36 -6.91
N GLY A 13 9.03 -12.40 -6.40
CA GLY A 13 10.35 -12.81 -6.89
C GLY A 13 11.47 -11.81 -6.56
N MET A 14 11.24 -10.94 -5.56
CA MET A 14 12.14 -9.82 -5.22
C MET A 14 12.86 -9.99 -3.88
N GLY A 15 12.64 -11.10 -3.18
CA GLY A 15 13.14 -11.32 -1.81
C GLY A 15 14.66 -11.28 -1.66
N GLU A 16 15.43 -11.54 -2.72
CA GLU A 16 16.89 -11.49 -2.69
C GLU A 16 17.45 -10.07 -2.94
N TYR A 17 16.66 -9.17 -3.54
CA TYR A 17 17.14 -7.83 -3.91
C TYR A 17 16.89 -6.78 -2.82
N PHE A 18 15.97 -7.06 -1.87
CA PHE A 18 15.61 -6.13 -0.80
C PHE A 18 15.55 -6.85 0.55
N THR A 19 16.44 -6.46 1.47
CA THR A 19 16.61 -7.15 2.77
C THR A 19 15.67 -6.63 3.86
N TYR A 20 15.25 -5.36 3.79
CA TYR A 20 14.48 -4.69 4.84
C TYR A 20 13.26 -3.93 4.30
N PRO A 21 12.32 -4.60 3.61
CA PRO A 21 11.09 -3.97 3.18
C PRO A 21 10.24 -3.49 4.37
N LYS A 22 9.48 -2.40 4.16
CA LYS A 22 8.29 -2.13 4.97
C LYS A 22 7.17 -3.08 4.54
N GLY A 23 6.21 -3.36 5.43
CA GLY A 23 5.04 -4.19 5.08
C GLY A 23 3.92 -3.38 4.42
N VAL A 24 3.26 -3.96 3.41
CA VAL A 24 2.20 -3.29 2.65
C VAL A 24 1.02 -2.90 3.55
N GLU A 25 0.54 -3.81 4.39
CA GLU A 25 -0.58 -3.54 5.31
C GLU A 25 -0.29 -2.45 6.35
N PHE A 26 0.98 -2.28 6.73
CA PHE A 26 1.38 -1.17 7.60
C PHE A 26 1.26 0.16 6.86
N MET A 27 1.74 0.23 5.62
CA MET A 27 1.66 1.44 4.81
C MET A 27 0.21 1.79 4.44
N LYS A 28 -0.64 0.80 4.13
CA LYS A 28 -2.07 1.02 3.89
C LYS A 28 -2.76 1.69 5.07
N LYS A 29 -2.46 1.27 6.30
CA LYS A 29 -3.02 1.88 7.51
C LYS A 29 -2.60 3.33 7.66
N ILE A 30 -1.35 3.67 7.36
CA ILE A 30 -0.89 5.07 7.38
C ILE A 30 -1.66 5.88 6.34
N ILE A 31 -1.72 5.41 5.10
CA ILE A 31 -2.42 6.09 3.99
C ILE A 31 -3.87 6.35 4.39
N LEU A 32 -4.60 5.32 4.80
CA LEU A 32 -6.02 5.41 5.20
C LEU A 32 -6.29 6.48 6.27
N HIS A 33 -5.38 6.71 7.21
CA HIS A 33 -5.57 7.69 8.28
C HIS A 33 -5.00 9.08 7.95
N SER A 34 -4.27 9.22 6.84
CA SER A 34 -3.57 10.47 6.47
C SER A 34 -4.10 11.11 5.19
N THR A 35 -4.92 10.39 4.43
CA THR A 35 -5.57 10.88 3.20
C THR A 35 -7.09 10.80 3.32
N SER A 36 -7.79 11.50 2.44
CA SER A 36 -9.25 11.39 2.34
C SER A 36 -9.64 10.44 1.19
N THR A 37 -10.79 9.78 1.33
CA THR A 37 -11.36 9.00 0.23
C THR A 37 -11.87 9.96 -0.84
N ASN A 38 -11.58 9.70 -2.12
CA ASN A 38 -12.01 10.49 -3.28
C ASN A 38 -11.40 11.92 -3.38
N SER A 39 -10.31 12.20 -2.69
CA SER A 39 -9.44 13.34 -2.97
C SER A 39 -8.25 12.91 -3.83
N ASP A 40 -7.77 13.80 -4.70
CA ASP A 40 -6.52 13.60 -5.46
C ASP A 40 -5.29 13.91 -4.59
N ASP A 41 -5.23 13.32 -3.38
CA ASP A 41 -4.12 13.53 -2.44
C ASP A 41 -2.81 12.97 -3.00
N ILE A 42 -1.72 13.74 -2.87
CA ILE A 42 -0.39 13.33 -3.33
C ILE A 42 0.40 12.73 -2.16
N ILE A 43 0.81 11.46 -2.31
CA ILE A 43 1.67 10.77 -1.36
C ILE A 43 3.11 10.78 -1.88
N LEU A 44 4.03 11.33 -1.08
CA LEU A 44 5.46 11.42 -1.41
C LEU A 44 6.29 10.53 -0.48
N ASP A 45 7.10 9.66 -1.07
CA ASP A 45 8.13 8.89 -0.38
C ASP A 45 9.49 9.08 -1.07
N PHE A 46 10.37 9.84 -0.42
CA PHE A 46 11.72 10.13 -0.90
C PHE A 46 12.78 9.15 -0.38
N PHE A 47 12.35 8.11 0.35
CA PHE A 47 13.17 6.98 0.79
C PHE A 47 12.50 5.65 0.43
N ALA A 48 12.08 5.54 -0.83
CA ALA A 48 11.18 4.48 -1.30
C ALA A 48 11.68 3.05 -1.04
N GLY A 49 12.99 2.80 -1.14
CA GLY A 49 13.56 1.46 -0.96
C GLY A 49 12.91 0.44 -1.90
N SER A 50 12.24 -0.57 -1.34
CA SER A 50 11.49 -1.59 -2.09
C SER A 50 10.19 -1.10 -2.73
N GLY A 51 9.84 0.18 -2.60
CA GLY A 51 8.63 0.75 -3.18
C GLY A 51 7.33 0.36 -2.46
N THR A 52 7.40 -0.10 -1.21
CA THR A 52 6.22 -0.56 -0.44
C THR A 52 5.12 0.52 -0.37
N THR A 53 5.49 1.80 -0.26
CA THR A 53 4.53 2.91 -0.24
C THR A 53 3.68 2.95 -1.51
N ALA A 54 4.33 2.88 -2.69
CA ALA A 54 3.62 2.88 -3.97
C ALA A 54 2.73 1.63 -4.13
N HIS A 55 3.20 0.47 -3.68
CA HIS A 55 2.42 -0.77 -3.68
C HIS A 55 1.14 -0.61 -2.84
N ALA A 56 1.26 -0.09 -1.62
CA ALA A 56 0.11 0.14 -0.74
C ALA A 56 -0.90 1.15 -1.33
N VAL A 57 -0.43 2.22 -1.97
CA VAL A 57 -1.32 3.19 -2.67
C VAL A 57 -2.13 2.49 -3.76
N LEU A 58 -1.48 1.71 -4.62
CA LEU A 58 -2.17 1.01 -5.71
C LEU A 58 -3.23 0.02 -5.20
N GLU A 59 -2.92 -0.72 -4.13
CA GLU A 59 -3.89 -1.64 -3.53
C GLU A 59 -5.04 -0.92 -2.84
N SER A 60 -4.78 0.16 -2.08
CA SER A 60 -5.83 0.96 -1.45
C SER A 60 -6.78 1.57 -2.48
N ASN A 61 -6.25 2.21 -3.51
CA ASN A 61 -7.06 2.83 -4.57
C ASN A 61 -7.91 1.78 -5.31
N LYS A 62 -7.36 0.59 -5.57
CA LYS A 62 -8.12 -0.52 -6.16
C LYS A 62 -9.26 -0.95 -5.25
N SER A 63 -9.01 -1.13 -3.96
CA SER A 63 -10.04 -1.53 -2.99
C SER A 63 -11.17 -0.51 -2.89
N ASP A 64 -10.88 0.79 -2.91
CA ASP A 64 -11.91 1.83 -2.83
C ASP A 64 -12.73 1.93 -4.11
N TYR A 65 -12.11 1.78 -5.29
CA TYR A 65 -12.85 1.69 -6.55
C TYR A 65 -13.82 0.51 -6.58
N GLN A 66 -13.42 -0.66 -6.06
CA GLN A 66 -14.31 -1.84 -5.97
C GLN A 66 -15.51 -1.55 -5.07
N LYS A 67 -15.31 -0.95 -3.89
CA LYS A 67 -16.41 -0.57 -2.99
C LYS A 67 -17.39 0.40 -3.65
N LEU A 68 -16.90 1.38 -4.41
CA LEU A 68 -17.75 2.31 -5.18
C LEU A 68 -18.58 1.58 -6.24
N SER A 69 -17.98 0.62 -6.95
CA SER A 69 -18.66 -0.15 -8.00
C SER A 69 -19.72 -1.13 -7.46
N GLU A 70 -19.56 -1.59 -6.22
CA GLU A 70 -20.50 -2.50 -5.54
C GLU A 70 -21.65 -1.76 -4.83
N GLY A 71 -21.79 -0.43 -5.03
CA GLY A 71 -22.83 0.37 -4.38
C GLY A 71 -22.55 0.69 -2.90
N GLY A 72 -21.37 0.33 -2.41
CA GLY A 72 -20.84 0.71 -1.10
C GLY A 72 -20.30 2.13 -1.12
N GLY A 73 -21.16 3.11 -1.41
CA GLY A 73 -20.87 4.51 -1.13
C GLY A 73 -20.71 4.65 0.39
N VAL A 74 -19.46 4.77 0.85
CA VAL A 74 -19.21 5.18 2.23
C VAL A 74 -19.28 6.70 2.26
N ILE A 75 -20.20 7.19 3.09
CA ILE A 75 -20.34 8.54 3.64
C ILE A 75 -19.03 9.33 3.77
#